data_AF-A0AA90P6G4-F1
#
_entry.id   AF-A0AA90P6G4-F1
#
_cell.length_a   1.000
_cell.length_b   1.000
_cell.length_c   1.000
_cell.angle_alpha   90.00
_cell.angle_beta   90.00
_cell.angle_gamma   90.00
#
_symmetry.space_group_name_H-M   'P 1'
#
loop_
_entity.id
_entity.type
_entity.pdbx_description
1 polymer ?
#
loop_
_entity_poly.entity_id
_entity_poly.type
_entity_poly.pdbx_seq_one_letter_code
_entity_poly.pdbx_strand_id
1 'polypeptide(L)'
;MVEYIVFFGLVISGFVFLGLDIRRSRGVTVDQYISPYFVELDKCQSPIEKKVLKALWMRDYKVTTQYPIRRYRIDVAFPEYRLAIECDGKDFHSSKKAKAHDRKRDAYLRSIGWKTLRFSGSAINGNMSKVITRIESEIQKKHSV
;
A
#
# COMPACT_ATOMS: atom_id res chain seq x y z
N MET A 1 -12.38 -37.32 -50.45
CA MET A 1 -11.48 -38.02 -49.49
C MET A 1 -10.48 -37.04 -48.85
N VAL A 2 -9.81 -36.18 -49.63
CA VAL A 2 -8.82 -35.20 -49.12
C VAL A 2 -9.43 -34.10 -48.24
N GLU A 3 -10.62 -33.60 -48.58
CA GLU A 3 -11.30 -32.53 -47.82
C GLU A 3 -11.60 -32.92 -46.36
N TYR A 4 -11.94 -34.19 -46.13
CA TYR A 4 -12.17 -34.72 -44.78
C TYR A 4 -10.88 -34.77 -43.96
N ILE A 5 -9.76 -35.17 -44.58
CA ILE A 5 -8.46 -35.25 -43.88
C ILE A 5 -8.02 -33.85 -43.41
N VAL A 6 -8.23 -32.82 -44.24
CA VAL A 6 -7.90 -31.44 -43.88
C VAL A 6 -8.81 -30.92 -42.75
N PHE A 7 -10.13 -31.17 -42.84
CA PHE A 7 -11.08 -30.75 -41.82
C PHE A 7 -10.77 -31.38 -40.44
N PHE A 8 -10.54 -32.69 -40.38
CA PHE A 8 -10.23 -33.37 -39.12
C PHE A 8 -8.84 -33.01 -38.57
N GLY A 9 -7.87 -32.72 -39.45
CA GLY A 9 -6.55 -32.21 -39.05
C GLY A 9 -6.63 -30.85 -38.34
N LEU A 10 -7.44 -29.92 -38.85
CA LEU A 10 -7.64 -28.61 -38.23
C LEU A 10 -8.32 -28.72 -36.86
N VAL A 11 -9.34 -29.57 -36.74
CA VAL A 11 -10.06 -29.81 -35.47
C VAL A 11 -9.12 -30.39 -34.40
N ILE A 12 -8.33 -31.41 -34.74
CA ILE A 12 -7.36 -32.02 -33.80
C ILE A 12 -6.29 -31.00 -33.38
N SER A 13 -5.79 -30.19 -34.32
CA SER A 13 -4.80 -29.14 -33.99
C SER A 13 -5.34 -28.13 -32.99
N GLY A 14 -6.62 -27.76 -33.10
CA GLY A 14 -7.31 -26.87 -32.16
C GLY A 14 -7.44 -27.47 -30.76
N PHE A 15 -7.80 -28.75 -30.64
CA PHE A 15 -7.86 -29.44 -29.35
C PHE A 15 -6.48 -29.62 -28.70
N VAL A 16 -5.43 -29.86 -29.49
CA VAL A 16 -4.05 -29.90 -28.99
C VAL A 16 -3.62 -28.52 -28.50
N PHE A 17 -3.91 -27.45 -29.24
CA PHE A 17 -3.56 -26.08 -28.85
C PHE A 17 -4.29 -25.66 -27.56
N LEU A 18 -5.58 -25.96 -27.46
CA LEU A 18 -6.39 -25.74 -26.25
C LEU A 18 -5.87 -26.56 -25.06
N GLY A 19 -5.52 -27.82 -25.29
CA GLY A 19 -4.94 -28.69 -24.25
C GLY A 19 -3.56 -28.21 -23.77
N LEU A 20 -2.73 -27.66 -24.66
CA LEU A 20 -1.44 -27.07 -24.32
C LEU A 20 -1.60 -25.76 -23.54
N ASP A 21 -2.57 -24.92 -23.90
CA ASP A 21 -2.86 -23.66 -23.19
C ASP A 21 -3.42 -23.90 -21.77
N ILE A 22 -4.30 -24.90 -21.64
CA ILE A 22 -4.81 -25.35 -20.33
C ILE A 22 -3.67 -25.94 -19.47
N ARG A 23 -2.73 -26.69 -20.06
CA ARG A 23 -1.55 -27.20 -19.33
C ARG A 23 -0.57 -26.09 -18.93
N ARG A 24 -0.40 -25.05 -19.77
CA ARG A 24 0.45 -23.89 -19.49
C ARG A 24 -0.08 -23.06 -18.31
N SER A 25 -1.39 -23.04 -18.11
CA SER A 25 -2.06 -22.25 -17.06
C SER A 25 -2.07 -22.91 -15.66
N ARG A 26 -1.47 -24.10 -15.49
CA ARG A 26 -1.45 -24.84 -14.20
C ARG A 26 -0.41 -24.35 -13.18
N GLY A 27 0.27 -23.23 -13.44
CA GLY A 27 1.32 -22.68 -12.57
C GLY A 27 0.92 -21.44 -11.77
N VAL A 28 -0.36 -21.07 -11.70
CA VAL A 28 -0.78 -19.84 -11.00
C VAL A 28 -0.94 -20.12 -9.50
N THR A 29 0.03 -19.66 -8.71
CA THR A 29 -0.05 -19.70 -7.24
C THR A 29 -1.04 -18.64 -6.74
N VAL A 30 -1.86 -18.98 -5.73
CA VAL A 30 -2.87 -18.08 -5.12
C VAL A 30 -2.27 -16.72 -4.70
N ASP A 31 -0.99 -16.71 -4.30
CA ASP A 31 -0.24 -15.51 -3.90
C ASP A 31 -0.17 -14.43 -5.01
N GLN A 32 -0.31 -14.84 -6.27
CA GLN A 32 -0.23 -13.96 -7.44
C GLN A 32 -1.53 -13.18 -7.70
N TYR A 33 -2.66 -13.61 -7.10
CA TYR A 33 -3.97 -12.95 -7.24
C TYR A 33 -4.30 -11.99 -6.10
N ILE A 34 -3.54 -12.01 -5.00
CA ILE A 34 -3.80 -11.13 -3.87
C ILE A 34 -3.23 -9.75 -4.20
N SER A 35 -4.13 -8.78 -4.41
CA SER A 35 -3.72 -7.38 -4.56
C SER A 35 -2.88 -6.94 -3.36
N PRO A 36 -1.71 -6.29 -3.57
CA PRO A 36 -0.89 -5.75 -2.49
C PRO A 36 -1.68 -4.89 -1.50
N TYR A 37 -2.76 -4.27 -1.98
CA TYR A 37 -3.72 -3.56 -1.15
C TYR A 37 -4.24 -4.38 0.05
N PHE A 38 -4.62 -5.65 -0.14
CA PHE A 38 -5.19 -6.46 0.93
C PHE A 38 -4.16 -6.82 1.99
N VAL A 39 -2.91 -7.07 1.58
CA VAL A 39 -1.79 -7.31 2.50
C VAL A 39 -1.54 -6.09 3.38
N GLU A 40 -1.52 -4.89 2.78
CA GLU A 40 -1.35 -3.64 3.52
C GLU A 40 -2.57 -3.27 4.36
N LEU A 41 -3.78 -3.63 3.91
CA LEU A 41 -5.03 -3.38 4.62
C LEU A 41 -5.15 -4.23 5.89
N ASP A 42 -4.71 -5.49 5.84
CA ASP A 42 -4.75 -6.42 6.99
C ASP A 42 -3.83 -5.97 8.13
N LYS A 43 -2.69 -5.35 7.79
CA LYS A 43 -1.74 -4.79 8.76
C LYS A 43 -2.30 -3.56 9.51
N CYS A 44 -3.22 -2.80 8.92
CA CYS A 44 -3.75 -1.58 9.54
C CYS A 44 -4.42 -1.86 10.90
N GLN A 45 -4.04 -1.09 11.92
CA GLN A 45 -4.48 -1.30 13.30
C GLN A 45 -5.69 -0.44 13.69
N SER A 46 -6.11 0.50 12.84
CA SER A 46 -7.26 1.36 13.10
C SER A 46 -8.09 1.67 11.85
N PRO A 47 -9.38 2.05 12.00
CA PRO A 47 -10.23 2.45 10.87
C PRO A 47 -9.71 3.68 10.11
N ILE A 48 -9.04 4.61 10.82
CA ILE A 48 -8.49 5.82 10.21
C ILE A 48 -7.28 5.52 9.32
N GLU A 49 -6.42 4.55 9.71
CA GLU A 49 -5.35 4.03 8.85
C GLU A 49 -5.91 3.41 7.57
N LYS A 50 -6.94 2.56 7.69
CA LYS A 50 -7.60 1.93 6.54
C LYS A 50 -8.17 2.96 5.57
N LYS A 51 -8.74 4.06 6.09
CA LYS A 51 -9.24 5.18 5.26
C LYS A 51 -8.11 5.87 4.50
N VAL A 52 -6.99 6.16 5.17
CA VAL A 52 -5.82 6.79 4.53
C VAL A 52 -5.23 5.86 3.47
N LEU A 53 -5.02 4.58 3.80
CA LEU A 53 -4.54 3.57 2.85
C LEU A 53 -5.43 3.50 1.60
N LYS A 54 -6.76 3.38 1.79
CA LYS A 54 -7.71 3.33 0.67
C LYS A 54 -7.65 4.59 -0.19
N ALA A 55 -7.58 5.77 0.43
CA ALA A 55 -7.51 7.04 -0.30
C ALA A 55 -6.23 7.17 -1.14
N LEU A 56 -5.10 6.68 -0.62
CA LEU A 56 -3.82 6.65 -1.35
C LEU A 56 -3.82 5.59 -2.45
N TRP A 57 -4.37 4.40 -2.17
CA TRP A 57 -4.48 3.31 -3.14
C TRP A 57 -5.32 3.70 -4.36
N MET A 58 -6.47 4.38 -4.16
CA MET A 58 -7.31 4.87 -5.25
C MET A 58 -6.64 5.94 -6.14
N ARG A 59 -5.43 6.40 -5.77
CA ARG A 59 -4.62 7.37 -6.51
C ARG A 59 -3.30 6.74 -7.00
N ASP A 60 -3.25 5.41 -7.04
CA ASP A 60 -2.10 4.63 -7.51
C ASP A 60 -0.80 4.83 -6.70
N TYR A 61 -0.90 5.34 -5.47
CA TYR A 61 0.24 5.41 -4.58
C TYR A 61 0.58 4.05 -3.97
N LYS A 62 1.84 3.66 -4.10
CA LYS A 62 2.42 2.50 -3.43
C LYS A 62 2.88 2.91 -2.03
N VAL A 63 2.23 2.35 -1.02
CA VAL A 63 2.55 2.60 0.40
C VAL A 63 2.70 1.29 1.14
N THR A 64 3.43 1.33 2.25
CA THR A 64 3.56 0.19 3.17
C THR A 64 3.01 0.60 4.53
N THR A 65 2.08 -0.16 5.06
CA THR A 65 1.51 0.07 6.38
C THR A 65 2.32 -0.66 7.44
N GLN A 66 2.28 -0.14 8.66
CA GLN A 66 3.00 -0.72 9.81
C GLN A 66 4.51 -0.91 9.54
N TYR A 67 5.10 0.01 8.78
CA TYR A 67 6.47 -0.09 8.29
C TYR A 67 7.48 -0.05 9.45
N PRO A 68 8.34 -1.08 9.60
CA PRO A 68 9.27 -1.17 10.71
C PRO A 68 10.48 -0.26 10.48
N ILE A 69 10.81 0.56 11.48
CA ILE A 69 12.09 1.28 11.55
C ILE A 69 12.69 1.09 12.94
N ARG A 70 13.71 0.22 13.01
CA ARG A 70 14.39 -0.14 14.26
C ARG A 70 13.38 -0.67 15.29
N ARG A 71 13.04 0.14 16.29
CA ARG A 71 12.08 -0.20 17.37
C ARG A 71 10.73 0.48 17.21
N TYR A 72 10.57 1.27 16.15
CA TYR A 72 9.37 2.03 15.85
C TYR A 72 8.64 1.42 14.66
N ARG A 73 7.37 1.77 14.55
CA ARG A 73 6.48 1.35 13.49
C ARG A 73 5.76 2.59 13.00
N ILE A 74 5.74 2.79 11.68
CA ILE A 74 5.03 3.90 11.03
C ILE A 74 3.70 3.37 10.51
N ASP A 75 2.62 4.11 10.74
CA ASP A 75 1.28 3.66 10.38
C ASP A 75 1.12 3.44 8.87
N VAL A 76 1.47 4.46 8.08
CA VAL A 76 1.54 4.40 6.61
C VAL A 76 2.82 5.09 6.13
N ALA A 77 3.66 4.37 5.40
CA ALA A 77 4.96 4.84 4.95
C ALA A 77 5.05 4.94 3.43
N PHE A 78 5.77 5.95 2.99
CA PHE A 78 6.38 6.00 1.66
C PHE A 78 7.90 5.87 1.81
N PRO A 79 8.46 4.65 1.71
CA PRO A 79 9.89 4.43 1.91
C PRO A 79 10.75 5.21 0.91
N GLU A 80 10.32 5.27 -0.35
CA GLU A 80 10.97 6.02 -1.44
C GLU A 80 11.17 7.49 -1.08
N TYR A 81 10.13 8.12 -0.52
CA TYR A 81 10.17 9.53 -0.12
C TYR A 81 10.70 9.73 1.31
N ARG A 82 10.99 8.66 2.07
CA ARG A 82 11.20 8.74 3.53
C ARG A 82 10.12 9.58 4.22
N LEU A 83 8.86 9.34 3.87
CA LEU A 83 7.71 10.06 4.40
C LEU A 83 6.88 9.10 5.27
N ALA A 84 6.71 9.47 6.53
CA ALA A 84 5.91 8.76 7.51
C ALA A 84 4.57 9.48 7.70
N ILE A 85 3.46 8.77 7.59
CA ILE A 85 2.12 9.25 7.90
C ILE A 85 1.65 8.56 9.17
N GLU A 86 1.26 9.35 10.17
CA GLU A 86 0.80 8.89 11.48
C GLU A 86 -0.68 9.25 11.64
N CYS A 87 -1.50 8.26 11.98
CA CYS A 87 -2.95 8.40 12.11
C CYS A 87 -3.30 8.46 13.61
N ASP A 88 -3.44 9.67 14.15
CA ASP A 88 -3.63 9.86 15.58
C ASP A 88 -5.12 9.87 15.96
N GLY A 89 -5.57 8.79 16.60
CA GLY A 89 -6.93 8.70 17.15
C GLY A 89 -7.09 9.29 18.55
N LYS A 90 -6.00 9.76 19.20
CA LYS A 90 -5.97 10.07 20.64
C LYS A 90 -5.60 11.54 20.89
N ASP A 91 -6.53 12.44 20.60
CA ASP A 91 -6.27 13.88 20.75
C ASP A 91 -6.15 14.35 22.22
N PHE A 92 -6.56 13.57 23.26
CA PHE A 92 -6.81 14.19 24.58
C PHE A 92 -6.16 13.65 25.88
N HIS A 93 -5.46 12.51 25.92
CA HIS A 93 -4.85 12.04 27.20
C HIS A 93 -3.49 11.34 27.06
N SER A 94 -2.47 12.03 26.53
CA SER A 94 -1.09 11.51 26.53
C SER A 94 -0.32 11.94 27.79
N SER A 95 0.23 10.95 28.52
CA SER A 95 1.08 11.19 29.69
C SER A 95 2.39 11.88 29.32
N LYS A 96 3.08 12.52 30.29
CA LYS A 96 4.42 13.11 30.07
C LYS A 96 5.41 12.10 29.48
N LYS A 97 5.31 10.82 29.88
CA LYS A 97 6.14 9.71 29.39
C LYS A 97 5.87 9.43 27.90
N ALA A 98 4.60 9.38 27.50
CA ALA A 98 4.21 9.18 26.09
C ALA A 98 4.75 10.33 25.21
N LYS A 99 4.57 11.58 25.64
CA LYS A 99 5.10 12.76 24.92
C LYS A 99 6.63 12.75 24.81
N ALA A 100 7.34 12.29 25.84
CA ALA A 100 8.80 12.15 25.78
C ALA A 100 9.23 11.04 24.81
N HIS A 101 8.50 9.93 24.76
CA HIS A 101 8.73 8.84 23.83
C HIS A 101 8.52 9.29 22.37
N ASP A 102 7.42 9.97 22.08
CA ASP A 102 7.11 10.47 20.74
C ASP A 102 8.15 11.49 20.27
N ARG A 103 8.59 12.39 21.14
CA ARG A 103 9.68 13.33 20.82
C ARG A 103 10.99 12.61 20.47
N LYS A 104 11.35 11.55 21.20
CA LYS A 104 12.55 10.74 20.89
C LYS A 104 12.39 10.02 19.55
N ARG A 105 11.21 9.46 19.29
CA ARG A 105 10.90 8.80 18.02
C ARG A 105 11.03 9.77 16.85
N ASP A 106 10.37 10.92 16.94
CA ASP A 106 10.35 11.89 15.84
C ASP A 106 11.74 12.50 15.62
N ALA A 107 12.52 12.71 16.68
CA ALA A 107 13.92 13.13 16.55
C ALA A 107 14.77 12.08 15.82
N TYR A 108 14.60 10.80 16.15
CA TYR A 108 15.30 9.71 15.48
C TYR A 108 14.90 9.57 14.00
N LEU A 109 13.60 9.63 13.69
CA LEU A 109 13.13 9.60 12.30
C LEU A 109 13.73 10.75 11.50
N ARG A 110 13.71 11.97 12.04
CA ARG A 110 14.36 13.12 11.40
C ARG A 110 15.86 12.91 11.18
N SER A 111 16.59 12.35 12.15
CA SER A 111 18.04 12.13 12.01
C SER A 111 18.40 11.15 10.90
N ILE A 112 17.49 10.25 10.51
CA ILE A 112 17.67 9.34 9.37
C ILE A 112 16.98 9.85 8.08
N GLY A 113 16.60 11.13 8.06
CA GLY A 113 16.04 11.81 6.88
C GLY A 113 14.55 11.54 6.63
N TRP A 114 13.84 10.97 7.61
CA TRP A 114 12.40 10.78 7.52
C TRP A 114 11.63 12.04 7.95
N LYS A 115 10.61 12.37 7.18
CA LYS A 115 9.63 13.41 7.53
C LYS A 115 8.36 12.76 8.04
N THR A 116 7.81 13.24 9.15
CA THR A 116 6.56 12.72 9.72
C THR A 116 5.43 13.73 9.55
N LEU A 117 4.31 13.29 9.00
CA LEU A 117 3.04 14.01 8.97
C LEU A 117 2.06 13.28 9.88
N ARG A 118 1.54 13.98 10.89
CA ARG A 118 0.54 13.45 11.81
C ARG A 118 -0.81 14.07 11.51
N PHE A 119 -1.82 13.23 11.35
CA PHE A 119 -3.20 13.66 11.12
C PHE A 119 -4.09 13.10 12.24
N SER A 120 -4.89 13.98 12.84
CA SER A 120 -5.90 13.56 13.82
C SER A 120 -7.01 12.76 13.13
N GLY A 121 -7.68 11.90 13.89
CA GLY A 121 -8.87 11.19 13.42
C GLY A 121 -9.96 12.15 12.95
N SER A 122 -10.09 13.32 13.58
CA SER A 122 -11.00 14.39 13.16
C SER A 122 -10.64 14.96 11.79
N ALA A 123 -9.35 15.18 11.49
CA ALA A 123 -8.91 15.63 10.17
C ALA A 123 -9.17 14.57 9.09
N ILE A 124 -8.84 13.31 9.37
CA ILE A 124 -9.02 12.17 8.46
C ILE A 124 -10.50 11.95 8.14
N ASN A 125 -11.37 12.03 9.14
CA ASN A 125 -12.80 11.84 8.96
C ASN A 125 -13.52 13.06 8.39
N GLY A 126 -13.05 14.28 8.72
CA GLY A 126 -13.70 15.52 8.31
C GLY A 126 -13.33 15.99 6.90
N ASN A 127 -12.05 15.92 6.52
CA ASN A 127 -11.61 16.39 5.22
C ASN A 127 -10.41 15.59 4.69
N MET A 128 -10.70 14.40 4.17
CA MET A 128 -9.69 13.53 3.56
C MET A 128 -8.98 14.19 2.37
N SER A 129 -9.68 15.03 1.59
CA SER A 129 -9.06 15.74 0.46
C SER A 129 -7.88 16.60 0.92
N LYS A 130 -8.06 17.38 1.99
CA LYS A 130 -6.99 18.20 2.58
C LYS A 130 -5.83 17.36 3.12
N VAL A 131 -6.10 16.20 3.71
CA VAL A 131 -5.07 15.25 4.16
C VAL A 131 -4.23 14.79 2.97
N ILE A 132 -4.88 14.34 1.90
CA ILE A 132 -4.20 13.86 0.69
C ILE A 132 -3.41 15.00 0.02
N THR A 133 -4.00 16.16 -0.22
CA THR A 133 -3.28 17.31 -0.80
C THR A 133 -2.03 17.66 0.01
N ARG A 134 -2.10 17.57 1.35
CA ARG A 134 -0.94 17.80 2.20
C ARG A 134 0.15 16.74 1.98
N ILE A 135 -0.22 15.47 1.87
CA ILE A 135 0.72 14.36 1.58
C ILE A 135 1.38 14.57 0.21
N GLU A 136 0.58 14.81 -0.83
CA GLU A 136 1.06 15.00 -2.21
C GLU A 136 2.00 16.19 -2.33
N SER A 137 1.69 17.31 -1.64
CA SER A 137 2.58 18.47 -1.60
C SER A 137 3.96 18.16 -1.02
N GLU A 138 4.07 17.17 -0.13
CA GLU A 138 5.34 16.75 0.46
C GLU A 138 6.08 15.74 -0.40
N ILE A 139 5.35 14.89 -1.13
CA ILE A 139 5.92 14.00 -2.15
C ILE A 139 6.51 14.83 -3.30
N GLN A 140 5.78 15.82 -3.82
CA GLN A 140 6.26 16.70 -4.90
C GLN A 140 7.55 17.43 -4.55
N LYS A 141 7.65 17.98 -3.34
CA LYS A 141 8.89 18.64 -2.86
C LYS A 141 10.11 17.73 -2.85
N LYS A 142 9.90 16.42 -2.70
CA LYS A 142 10.97 15.42 -2.63
C LYS A 142 11.35 14.85 -4.00
N HIS A 143 10.46 14.96 -4.99
CA HIS A 143 10.78 14.66 -6.40
C HIS A 143 11.67 15.74 -7.04
N SER A 144 11.60 16.98 -6.56
CA SER A 144 12.35 18.11 -7.12
C SER A 144 13.77 18.30 -6.55
N VAL A 145 14.26 17.34 -5.75
CA VAL A 145 15.59 17.36 -5.11
C VAL A 145 16.37 16.14 -5.56
#